data_AF-A0AAI9R5W7-F1
#
_entry.id   AF-A0AAI9R5W7-F1
#
_cell.length_a   1.000
_cell.length_b   1.000
_cell.length_c   1.000
_cell.angle_alpha   90.00
_cell.angle_beta   90.00
_cell.angle_gamma   90.00
#
_symmetry.space_group_name_H-M   'P 1'
#
loop_
_entity.id
_entity.type
_entity.pdbx_description
1 polymer ?
#
loop_
_entity_poly.entity_id
_entity_poly.type
_entity_poly.pdbx_seq_one_letter_code
_entity_poly.pdbx_strand_id
1 'polypeptide(L)'
;MVLIRHPKNLSKFESFIARITRAPKELMRPLDDLNSLLWELMDGTRTIRQINLLMDSTFHERIAPVEERVESSIANMMSLGLVIVRAAPISGEWNTSALHDPSGLLADADPSLRIFEEE
;
A
#
# COMPACT_ATOMS: atom_id res chain seq x y z
N MET A 1 -8.40 -8.17 -5.98
CA MET A 1 -6.92 -8.20 -6.06
C MET A 1 -6.45 -6.77 -5.96
N VAL A 2 -5.69 -6.43 -4.91
CA VAL A 2 -5.18 -5.08 -4.70
C VAL A 2 -3.74 -5.02 -5.19
N LEU A 3 -3.35 -3.94 -5.88
CA LEU A 3 -1.98 -3.74 -6.37
C LEU A 3 -1.39 -2.47 -5.76
N ILE A 4 -0.19 -2.58 -5.22
CA ILE A 4 0.59 -1.41 -4.83
C ILE A 4 1.35 -0.91 -6.07
N ARG A 5 1.19 0.38 -6.38
CA ARG A 5 1.98 1.11 -7.38
C ARG A 5 2.93 2.06 -6.66
N HIS A 6 4.22 1.98 -6.97
CA HIS A 6 5.22 2.89 -6.43
C HIS A 6 6.14 3.37 -7.57
N PRO A 7 6.40 4.69 -7.68
CA PRO A 7 7.29 5.21 -8.71
C PRO A 7 8.72 4.74 -8.44
N LYS A 8 9.43 4.28 -9.48
CA LYS A 8 10.84 3.94 -9.34
C LYS A 8 11.69 5.20 -9.54
N ASN A 9 12.47 5.58 -8.53
CA ASN A 9 13.48 6.63 -8.66
C ASN A 9 14.66 6.13 -9.51
N LEU A 10 14.49 6.17 -10.84
CA LEU A 10 15.53 5.81 -11.80
C LEU A 10 16.56 6.96 -11.88
N SER A 11 17.78 6.71 -11.40
CA SER A 11 18.91 7.63 -11.64
C SER A 11 19.22 7.71 -13.14
N LYS A 12 19.92 8.77 -13.59
CA LYS A 12 20.24 9.00 -15.02
C LYS A 12 20.91 7.79 -15.70
N PHE A 13 21.72 7.02 -14.96
CA PHE A 13 22.34 5.78 -15.44
C PHE A 13 21.34 4.64 -15.62
N GLU A 14 20.40 4.49 -14.68
CA GLU A 14 19.35 3.47 -14.73
C GLU A 14 18.31 3.79 -15.82
N SER A 15 18.05 5.06 -16.11
CA SER A 15 17.17 5.50 -17.21
C SER A 15 17.71 5.07 -18.59
N PHE A 16 19.03 5.10 -18.78
CA PHE A 16 19.67 4.62 -20.00
C PHE A 16 19.50 3.10 -20.16
N ILE A 17 19.70 2.34 -19.07
CA ILE A 17 19.47 0.89 -19.05
C ILE A 17 17.98 0.56 -19.26
N ALA A 18 17.07 1.25 -18.58
CA ALA A 18 15.62 1.03 -18.71
C ALA A 18 15.12 1.27 -20.13
N ARG A 19 15.72 2.22 -20.86
CA ARG A 19 15.39 2.48 -22.28
C ARG A 19 15.88 1.36 -23.21
N ILE A 20 16.96 0.67 -22.84
CA ILE A 20 17.49 -0.50 -23.56
C ILE A 20 16.68 -1.76 -23.20
N THR A 21 16.28 -1.93 -21.94
CA THR A 21 15.62 -3.16 -21.45
C THR A 21 14.09 -3.10 -21.41
N ARG A 22 13.47 -1.97 -21.77
CA ARG A 22 12.03 -1.71 -21.56
C ARG A 22 11.58 -2.02 -20.13
N ALA A 23 12.44 -1.78 -19.15
CA ALA A 23 12.13 -2.03 -17.75
C ALA A 23 10.91 -1.17 -17.33
N PRO A 24 9.95 -1.74 -16.58
CA PRO A 24 8.78 -1.01 -16.13
C PRO A 24 9.20 0.17 -15.23
N LYS A 25 8.60 1.33 -15.49
CA LYS A 25 8.87 2.58 -14.75
C LYS A 25 8.23 2.59 -13.35
N GLU A 26 7.31 1.67 -13.12
CA GLU A 26 6.55 1.51 -11.89
C GLU A 26 6.73 0.10 -11.35
N LEU A 27 6.76 -0.02 -10.04
CA LEU A 27 6.72 -1.31 -9.36
C LEU A 27 5.26 -1.68 -9.07
N MET A 28 4.82 -2.82 -9.59
CA MET A 28 3.50 -3.39 -9.32
C MET A 28 3.66 -4.66 -8.48
N ARG A 29 3.09 -4.69 -7.27
CA ARG A 29 3.08 -5.89 -6.42
C ARG A 29 1.64 -6.25 -6.04
N PRO A 30 1.20 -7.50 -6.31
CA PRO A 30 -0.10 -7.96 -5.83
C PRO A 30 -0.06 -8.15 -4.31
N LEU A 31 -1.13 -7.76 -3.64
CA LEU A 31 -1.40 -8.06 -2.23
C LEU A 31 -2.31 -9.28 -2.14
N ASP A 32 -2.05 -10.14 -1.15
CA ASP A 32 -3.00 -11.19 -0.75
C ASP A 32 -4.20 -10.57 0.00
N ASP A 33 -5.20 -11.39 0.33
CA ASP A 33 -6.43 -10.93 0.97
C ASP A 33 -6.18 -10.30 2.35
N LEU A 34 -5.29 -10.90 3.15
CA LEU A 34 -4.87 -10.39 4.46
C LEU A 34 -4.24 -9.00 4.35
N ASN A 35 -3.22 -8.83 3.52
CA ASN A 35 -2.52 -7.56 3.40
C ASN A 35 -3.35 -6.51 2.65
N SER A 36 -4.27 -6.94 1.79
CA SER A 36 -5.24 -6.04 1.15
C SER A 36 -6.16 -5.38 2.18
N LEU A 37 -6.76 -6.16 3.08
CA LEU A 37 -7.61 -5.58 4.14
C LEU A 37 -6.77 -4.75 5.11
N LEU A 38 -5.59 -5.25 5.50
CA LEU A 38 -4.71 -4.48 6.38
C LEU A 38 -4.37 -3.11 5.78
N TRP A 39 -4.06 -3.06 4.48
CA TRP A 39 -3.81 -1.81 3.75
C TRP A 39 -5.00 -0.84 3.84
N GLU A 40 -6.21 -1.34 3.57
CA GLU A 40 -7.44 -0.55 3.62
C GLU A 40 -7.71 0.01 5.03
N LEU A 41 -7.44 -0.76 6.07
CA LEU A 41 -7.63 -0.34 7.46
C LEU A 41 -6.60 0.70 7.93
N MET A 42 -5.45 0.80 7.27
CA MET A 42 -4.35 1.73 7.58
C MET A 42 -4.54 3.11 6.94
N ASP A 43 -5.71 3.71 7.15
CA ASP A 43 -6.08 5.04 6.61
C ASP A 43 -5.58 6.24 7.45
N GLY A 44 -4.86 5.97 8.55
CA GLY A 44 -4.33 6.99 9.47
C GLY A 44 -5.33 7.46 10.53
N THR A 45 -6.54 6.90 10.60
CA THR A 45 -7.56 7.25 11.61
C THR A 45 -7.67 6.21 12.74
N ARG A 46 -7.31 4.95 12.44
CA ARG A 46 -7.43 3.82 13.37
C ARG A 46 -6.14 3.57 14.16
N THR A 47 -6.31 3.04 15.37
CA THR A 47 -5.20 2.52 16.19
C THR A 47 -4.85 1.08 15.79
N ILE A 48 -3.61 0.66 16.05
CA ILE A 48 -3.16 -0.73 15.81
C ILE A 48 -4.08 -1.74 16.54
N ARG A 49 -4.55 -1.41 17.75
CA ARG A 49 -5.50 -2.26 18.49
C ARG A 49 -6.81 -2.46 17.74
N GLN A 50 -7.37 -1.39 17.17
CA GLN A 50 -8.60 -1.49 16.37
C GLN A 50 -8.37 -2.31 15.11
N ILE A 51 -7.22 -2.14 14.46
CA ILE A 51 -6.82 -2.93 13.28
C ILE A 51 -6.72 -4.41 13.67
N ASN A 52 -6.02 -4.75 14.75
CA ASN A 52 -5.89 -6.14 15.22
C ASN A 52 -7.27 -6.78 15.49
N LEU A 53 -8.18 -6.05 16.14
CA LEU A 53 -9.55 -6.54 16.39
C LEU A 53 -10.33 -6.81 15.09
N LEU A 54 -10.25 -5.90 14.12
CA LEU A 54 -10.93 -6.04 12.83
C LEU A 54 -10.35 -7.21 12.01
N MET A 55 -9.02 -7.31 11.98
CA MET A 55 -8.30 -8.38 11.30
C MET A 55 -8.60 -9.76 11.91
N ASP A 56 -8.63 -9.85 13.24
CA ASP A 56 -8.99 -11.08 13.97
C ASP A 56 -10.45 -11.48 13.70
N SER A 57 -11.38 -10.51 13.77
CA SER A 57 -12.80 -10.76 13.50
C SER A 57 -13.09 -11.18 12.06
N THR A 58 -12.22 -10.83 11.11
CA THR A 58 -12.41 -11.17 9.69
C THR A 58 -11.77 -12.52 9.37
N PHE A 59 -10.54 -12.77 9.84
CA PHE A 59 -9.75 -13.92 9.43
C PHE A 59 -9.67 -15.05 10.47
N HIS A 60 -10.05 -14.80 11.72
CA HIS A 60 -10.10 -15.79 12.80
C HIS A 60 -8.81 -16.64 12.88
N GLU A 61 -8.93 -17.97 12.84
CA GLU A 61 -7.79 -18.89 12.90
C GLU A 61 -6.74 -18.66 11.80
N ARG A 62 -7.13 -18.10 10.64
CA ARG A 62 -6.20 -17.88 9.52
C ARG A 62 -5.14 -16.84 9.82
N ILE A 63 -5.36 -15.94 10.78
CA ILE A 63 -4.40 -14.88 11.14
C ILE A 63 -3.73 -15.09 12.50
N ALA A 64 -4.22 -16.01 13.33
CA ALA A 64 -3.66 -16.27 14.65
C ALA A 64 -2.14 -16.60 14.58
N PRO A 65 -1.31 -16.03 15.50
CA PRO A 65 -1.62 -14.93 16.41
C PRO A 65 -1.70 -13.57 15.68
N VAL A 66 -2.82 -12.86 15.84
CA VAL A 66 -3.12 -11.64 15.05
C VAL A 66 -2.12 -10.52 15.27
N GLU A 67 -1.71 -10.28 16.52
CA GLU A 67 -0.82 -9.17 16.87
C GLU A 67 0.54 -9.32 16.18
N GLU A 68 1.19 -10.48 16.31
CA GLU A 68 2.49 -10.75 15.70
C GLU A 68 2.43 -10.70 14.16
N ARG A 69 1.34 -11.20 13.56
CA ARG A 69 1.18 -11.18 12.09
C ARG A 69 0.97 -9.77 11.56
N VAL A 70 0.09 -8.99 12.19
CA VAL A 70 -0.16 -7.61 11.78
C VAL A 70 1.11 -6.78 11.97
N GLU A 71 1.80 -6.90 13.11
CA GLU A 71 3.06 -6.21 13.35
C GLU A 71 4.13 -6.57 12.32
N SER A 72 4.29 -7.87 12.00
CA SER A 72 5.24 -8.32 10.99
C SER A 72 4.94 -7.75 9.60
N SER A 73 3.66 -7.66 9.24
CA SER A 73 3.26 -7.11 7.94
C SER A 73 3.46 -5.59 7.88
N ILE A 74 3.08 -4.86 8.94
CA ILE A 74 3.35 -3.42 9.06
C ILE A 74 4.86 -3.16 8.98
N ALA A 75 5.68 -3.91 9.70
CA ALA A 75 7.13 -3.77 9.67
C ALA A 75 7.72 -4.00 8.28
N ASN A 76 7.22 -5.00 7.53
CA ASN A 76 7.61 -5.24 6.15
C ASN A 76 7.24 -4.05 5.26
N MET A 77 5.99 -3.57 5.32
CA MET A 77 5.55 -2.39 4.55
C MET A 77 6.34 -1.13 4.92
N MET A 78 6.70 -0.93 6.18
CA MET A 78 7.58 0.17 6.62
C MET A 78 8.97 0.04 6.01
N SER A 79 9.55 -1.16 5.99
CA SER A 79 10.87 -1.41 5.39
C SER A 79 10.90 -1.12 3.87
N LEU A 80 9.74 -1.26 3.22
CA LEU A 80 9.53 -0.92 1.82
C LEU A 80 9.21 0.56 1.59
N GLY A 81 9.09 1.37 2.65
CA GLY A 81 8.73 2.78 2.58
C GLY A 81 7.27 3.05 2.18
N LEU A 82 6.39 2.06 2.39
CA LEU A 82 4.98 2.13 1.94
C LEU A 82 4.03 2.65 3.03
N VAL A 83 4.38 2.47 4.30
CA VAL A 83 3.57 2.92 5.45
C VAL A 83 4.43 3.59 6.50
N ILE A 84 3.82 4.47 7.30
CA ILE A 84 4.42 5.09 8.48
C ILE A 84 3.47 4.95 9.67
N VAL A 85 4.02 4.72 10.86
CA VAL A 85 3.23 4.66 12.10
C VAL A 85 3.33 6.01 12.81
N ARG A 86 2.18 6.61 13.12
CA ARG A 86 2.09 7.89 13.85
C ARG A 86 1.60 7.65 15.27
N ALA A 87 2.02 8.54 16.18
CA ALA A 87 1.55 8.54 17.57
C ALA A 87 0.13 9.11 17.72
N ALA A 88 -0.36 9.86 16.73
CA ALA A 88 -1.68 10.48 16.73
C ALA A 88 -2.38 10.27 15.37
N PRO A 89 -3.73 10.29 15.33
CA PRO A 89 -4.50 10.24 14.10
C PRO A 89 -4.18 11.39 13.14
N ILE A 90 -4.42 11.18 11.85
CA ILE A 90 -4.26 12.22 10.84
C ILE A 90 -5.32 13.31 10.99
N SER A 91 -4.91 14.57 10.89
CA SER A 91 -5.78 15.73 11.09
C SER A 91 -5.87 16.58 9.82
N GLY A 92 -6.22 15.96 8.69
CA GLY A 92 -6.38 16.64 7.40
C GLY A 92 -5.07 17.19 6.81
N GLU A 93 -3.93 16.83 7.39
CA GLU A 93 -2.59 17.26 6.94
C GLU A 93 -2.20 16.62 5.59
N TRP A 94 -2.88 15.53 5.23
CA TRP A 94 -2.64 14.77 4.01
C TRP A 94 -3.98 14.24 3.49
N ASN A 95 -4.19 14.30 2.17
CA ASN A 95 -5.36 13.70 1.55
C ASN A 95 -5.14 12.20 1.32
N THR A 96 -5.86 11.37 2.07
CA THR A 96 -5.80 9.90 1.99
C THR A 96 -6.91 9.30 1.12
N SER A 97 -7.64 10.13 0.34
CA SER A 97 -8.68 9.65 -0.57
C SER A 97 -8.11 8.66 -1.59
N ALA A 98 -8.90 7.65 -1.95
CA ALA A 98 -8.54 6.68 -2.97
C ALA A 98 -8.14 7.37 -4.29
N LEU A 99 -7.24 6.71 -5.05
CA LEU A 99 -6.77 7.16 -6.37
C LEU A 99 -6.04 8.51 -6.40
N HIS A 100 -5.78 9.14 -5.25
CA HIS A 100 -4.98 10.36 -5.19
C HIS A 100 -3.49 10.03 -5.16
N ASP A 101 -2.74 10.37 -6.22
CA ASP A 101 -1.28 10.39 -6.23
C ASP A 101 -0.77 11.80 -5.88
N PRO A 102 -0.33 12.04 -4.63
CA PRO A 102 0.18 13.35 -4.23
C PRO A 102 1.52 13.71 -4.90
N SER A 103 2.24 12.73 -5.45
CA SER A 103 3.52 12.97 -6.14
C SER A 103 3.34 13.41 -7.59
N GLY A 104 2.23 13.02 -8.23
CA GLY A 104 1.99 13.19 -9.66
C GLY A 104 3.02 12.48 -10.56
N LEU A 105 3.76 11.51 -10.01
CA LEU A 105 4.82 10.79 -10.72
C LEU A 105 4.31 9.47 -11.34
N LEU A 106 3.18 8.96 -10.86
CA LEU A 106 2.54 7.78 -11.42
C LEU A 106 1.80 8.16 -12.71
N ALA A 107 1.90 7.31 -13.73
CA ALA A 107 1.07 7.48 -14.91
C ALA A 107 -0.40 7.19 -14.59
N ASP A 108 -1.32 7.66 -15.44
CA ASP A 108 -2.70 7.18 -15.39
C ASP A 108 -2.72 5.65 -15.47
N ALA A 109 -3.62 5.05 -14.70
CA ALA A 109 -3.75 3.60 -14.74
C ALA A 109 -4.16 3.12 -16.13
N ASP A 110 -3.58 2.00 -16.56
CA ASP A 110 -3.92 1.39 -17.85
C ASP A 110 -5.42 1.00 -17.85
N PRO A 111 -6.23 1.47 -18.83
CA PRO A 111 -7.66 1.17 -18.91
C PRO A 111 -7.98 -0.34 -18.94
N SER A 112 -7.04 -1.18 -19.36
CA SER A 112 -7.19 -2.63 -19.35
C SER A 112 -7.23 -3.25 -17.94
N LEU A 113 -6.78 -2.52 -16.92
CA LEU A 113 -6.72 -2.99 -15.53
C LEU A 113 -8.08 -3.01 -14.83
N ARG A 114 -9.16 -2.49 -15.46
CA ARG A 114 -10.52 -2.44 -14.92
C ARG A 114 -10.54 -1.98 -13.45
N ILE A 115 -9.97 -0.79 -13.21
CA ILE A 115 -9.97 -0.20 -11.87
C ILE A 115 -11.41 0.13 -11.49
N PHE A 116 -11.79 -0.24 -10.26
CA PHE A 116 -13.05 0.16 -9.66
C PHE A 116 -12.89 1.62 -9.22
N GLU A 117 -13.62 2.53 -9.85
CA GLU A 117 -13.89 3.86 -9.27
C GLU A 117 -14.99 3.64 -8.23
N GLU A 118 -14.67 3.79 -6.95
CA GLU A 118 -15.71 3.86 -5.91
C GLU A 118 -16.46 5.19 -6.07
N GLU A 119 -17.78 5.09 -6.21
CA GLU A 119 -18.74 6.20 -6.34
C GLU A 119 -19.11 6.78 -4.97
#